data_AF-A0A8T0N096-F1
#
_entry.id   AF-A0A8T0N096-F1
#
_cell.length_a   1.000
_cell.length_b   1.000
_cell.length_c   1.000
_cell.angle_alpha   90.00
_cell.angle_beta   90.00
_cell.angle_gamma   90.00
#
_symmetry.space_group_name_H-M   'P 1'
#
loop_
_entity.id
_entity.type
_entity.pdbx_description
1 polymer ?
#
loop_
_entity_poly.entity_id
_entity_poly.type
_entity_poly.pdbx_seq_one_letter_code
_entity_poly.pdbx_strand_id
1 'polypeptide(L)'
;MGSKKKSKPSRSKKKPRTSADQALALDYVRAWAQPAPPLPEPSAADADADDFLPAPVARSGGDVLFELHSHSNHSDGFLSPSALVERAHRNGVKVLALTDHDTMAGIPEAVSAASKFGMRIIPGVEISALYNPRGSEPFAETVVQLISRTGGISALAHPWSLKNPDAIIRSLKGAGLNGMEVYRSDGKVDGFNELAEKYGLLKLGGSDFHGRGGKDESDIGTVKLAITTLCCFLKMARPIWSAAMKDILLKFAEEPSSANLRNMLKFGRLTNVDGFSPINTGIDVVHFCLSSWLSNEDMEDVELEEVRLKLAHYATERWHRLHRS
;
A
#
# COMPACT_ATOMS: atom_id res chain seq x y z
N MET A 1 -47.90 -33.57 -30.04
CA MET A 1 -47.55 -32.62 -28.97
C MET A 1 -46.58 -33.28 -28.01
N GLY A 2 -45.38 -32.74 -27.83
CA GLY A 2 -44.37 -33.35 -26.96
C GLY A 2 -43.06 -32.55 -26.94
N SER A 3 -43.09 -31.30 -26.49
CA SER A 3 -41.90 -30.46 -26.36
C SER A 3 -41.07 -30.89 -25.14
N LYS A 4 -39.92 -31.52 -25.38
CA LYS A 4 -38.89 -31.77 -24.34
C LYS A 4 -38.22 -30.45 -23.94
N LYS A 5 -38.52 -29.95 -22.74
CA LYS A 5 -37.78 -28.84 -22.09
C LYS A 5 -36.35 -29.30 -21.78
N LYS A 6 -35.34 -28.68 -22.40
CA LYS A 6 -33.93 -28.81 -22.00
C LYS A 6 -33.72 -28.07 -20.68
N SER A 7 -33.29 -28.78 -19.64
CA SER A 7 -32.86 -28.20 -18.36
C SER A 7 -31.55 -27.43 -18.55
N LYS A 8 -31.49 -26.19 -18.08
CA LYS A 8 -30.25 -25.40 -18.00
C LYS A 8 -29.41 -25.88 -16.81
N PRO A 9 -28.07 -25.92 -16.91
CA PRO A 9 -27.23 -26.34 -15.81
C PRO A 9 -27.27 -25.29 -14.68
N SER A 10 -27.44 -25.76 -13.44
CA SER A 10 -27.45 -24.91 -12.26
C SER A 10 -26.07 -24.29 -12.05
N ARG A 11 -25.98 -22.96 -12.05
CA ARG A 11 -24.83 -22.21 -11.53
C ARG A 11 -24.56 -22.68 -10.10
N SER A 12 -23.35 -23.20 -9.85
CA SER A 12 -22.88 -23.52 -8.51
C SER A 12 -22.91 -22.23 -7.66
N LYS A 13 -23.80 -22.19 -6.66
CA LYS A 13 -23.77 -21.16 -5.63
C LYS A 13 -22.46 -21.35 -4.87
N LYS A 14 -21.51 -20.39 -4.99
CA LYS A 14 -20.33 -20.35 -4.11
C LYS A 14 -20.83 -20.35 -2.66
N LYS A 15 -20.33 -21.28 -1.85
CA LYS A 15 -20.62 -21.36 -0.40
C LYS A 15 -20.35 -19.98 0.24
N PRO A 16 -21.13 -19.58 1.25
CA PRO A 16 -20.83 -18.37 2.02
C PRO A 16 -19.42 -18.49 2.61
N ARG A 17 -18.61 -17.42 2.46
CA ARG A 17 -17.28 -17.31 3.08
C ARG A 17 -17.42 -17.56 4.58
N THR A 18 -16.69 -18.54 5.09
CA THR A 18 -16.81 -19.04 6.45
C THR A 18 -16.20 -18.06 7.46
N SER A 19 -16.60 -18.13 8.73
CA SER A 19 -15.92 -17.40 9.82
C SER A 19 -14.42 -17.75 9.91
N ALA A 20 -14.05 -18.97 9.51
CA ALA A 20 -12.65 -19.41 9.42
C ALA A 20 -11.87 -18.64 8.34
N ASP A 21 -12.47 -18.36 7.18
CA ASP A 21 -11.83 -17.55 6.14
C ASP A 21 -11.53 -16.12 6.62
N GLN A 22 -12.42 -15.56 7.44
CA GLN A 22 -12.22 -14.25 8.04
C GLN A 22 -11.11 -14.26 9.09
N ALA A 23 -11.06 -15.29 9.95
CA ALA A 23 -9.99 -15.44 10.94
C ALA A 23 -8.62 -15.57 10.28
N LEU A 24 -8.48 -16.44 9.27
CA LEU A 24 -7.23 -16.60 8.53
C LEU A 24 -6.80 -15.31 7.80
N ALA A 25 -7.77 -14.59 7.22
CA ALA A 25 -7.51 -13.30 6.59
C ALA A 25 -7.05 -12.25 7.61
N LEU A 26 -7.65 -12.25 8.80
CA LEU A 26 -7.29 -11.35 9.89
C LEU A 26 -5.87 -11.62 10.40
N ASP A 27 -5.51 -12.88 10.61
CA ASP A 27 -4.16 -13.26 11.05
C ASP A 27 -3.11 -12.85 10.02
N TYR A 28 -3.37 -13.13 8.73
CA TYR A 28 -2.51 -12.71 7.63
C TYR A 28 -2.32 -11.19 7.57
N VAL A 29 -3.41 -10.42 7.72
CA VAL A 29 -3.34 -8.96 7.72
C VAL A 29 -2.67 -8.43 8.97
N ARG A 30 -2.93 -8.99 10.16
CA ARG A 30 -2.31 -8.55 11.42
C ARG A 30 -0.80 -8.75 11.40
N ALA A 31 -0.34 -9.90 10.92
CA ALA A 31 1.09 -10.18 10.75
C ALA A 31 1.78 -9.16 9.85
N TRP A 32 1.09 -8.68 8.81
CA TRP A 32 1.62 -7.64 7.92
C TRP A 32 1.43 -6.23 8.47
N ALA A 33 0.31 -5.89 9.10
CA ALA A 33 -0.02 -4.52 9.48
C ALA A 33 0.83 -3.98 10.64
N GLN A 34 1.29 -4.86 11.54
CA GLN A 34 2.22 -4.47 12.61
C GLN A 34 3.60 -4.15 12.00
N PRO A 35 4.18 -2.96 12.23
CA PRO A 35 5.58 -2.71 11.91
C PRO A 35 6.47 -3.66 12.71
N ALA A 36 7.62 -4.05 12.15
CA ALA A 36 8.63 -4.75 12.95
C ALA A 36 8.98 -3.88 14.18
N PRO A 37 9.13 -4.47 15.39
CA PRO A 37 9.56 -3.69 16.54
C PRO A 37 10.90 -3.02 16.22
N PRO A 38 11.12 -1.78 16.69
CA PRO A 38 12.41 -1.13 16.53
C PRO A 38 13.51 -2.01 17.13
N LEU A 39 14.69 -1.99 16.51
CA LEU A 39 15.88 -2.65 17.06
C LEU A 39 16.07 -2.18 18.52
N PRO A 40 16.43 -3.09 19.45
CA PRO A 40 16.68 -2.69 20.83
C PRO A 40 17.77 -1.62 20.84
N GLU A 41 17.45 -0.46 21.39
CA GLU A 41 18.42 0.58 21.69
C GLU A 41 19.55 -0.04 22.55
N PRO A 42 20.83 0.32 22.32
CA PRO A 42 21.91 -0.12 23.19
C PRO A 42 21.60 0.37 24.61
N SER A 43 21.49 -0.56 25.56
CA SER A 43 20.98 -0.28 26.90
C SER A 43 21.80 0.82 27.60
N ALA A 44 21.22 2.00 27.73
CA ALA A 44 21.64 2.94 28.77
C ALA A 44 21.10 2.41 30.09
N ALA A 45 22.01 1.93 30.93
CA ALA A 45 21.71 1.61 32.31
C ALA A 45 21.27 2.89 33.05
N ASP A 46 20.23 2.71 33.89
CA ASP A 46 19.84 3.52 35.04
C ASP A 46 19.43 4.99 34.83
N ALA A 47 18.11 5.21 34.78
CA ALA A 47 17.50 6.37 35.45
C ALA A 47 16.01 6.09 35.75
N ASP A 48 15.69 6.05 37.04
CA ASP A 48 14.37 5.86 37.64
C ASP A 48 13.37 7.00 37.37
N ALA A 49 12.09 6.59 37.38
CA ALA A 49 10.85 7.30 37.74
C ALA A 49 10.39 8.55 36.94
N ASP A 50 9.21 8.48 36.32
CA ASP A 50 7.96 8.86 37.03
C ASP A 50 6.69 8.41 36.29
N ASP A 51 5.70 8.02 37.09
CA ASP A 51 4.45 7.33 36.78
C ASP A 51 3.28 8.34 36.71
N PHE A 52 2.72 8.59 35.52
CA PHE A 52 1.28 8.83 35.27
C PHE A 52 1.00 9.15 33.79
N LEU A 53 0.71 8.14 32.98
CA LEU A 53 -0.11 8.30 31.78
C LEU A 53 -1.08 7.12 31.71
N PRO A 54 -2.39 7.34 31.47
CA PRO A 54 -3.33 6.24 31.42
C PRO A 54 -2.95 5.30 30.28
N ALA A 55 -2.71 4.03 30.62
CA ALA A 55 -2.44 2.98 29.65
C ALA A 55 -3.53 2.99 28.57
N PRO A 56 -3.18 2.88 27.27
CA PRO A 56 -4.18 2.75 26.24
C PRO A 56 -4.97 1.48 26.54
N VAL A 57 -6.29 1.63 26.69
CA VAL A 57 -7.21 0.51 26.88
C VAL A 57 -7.05 -0.43 25.69
N ALA A 58 -6.28 -1.50 25.89
CA ALA A 58 -6.12 -2.56 24.93
C ALA A 58 -7.49 -3.23 24.77
N ARG A 59 -8.25 -2.80 23.77
CA ARG A 59 -9.44 -3.54 23.34
C ARG A 59 -8.97 -4.89 22.81
N SER A 60 -9.19 -5.91 23.62
CA SER A 60 -9.08 -7.31 23.25
C SER A 60 -9.83 -7.58 21.94
N GLY A 61 -9.11 -8.01 20.90
CA GLY A 61 -9.66 -8.67 19.71
C GLY A 61 -10.07 -7.80 18.52
N GLY A 62 -9.79 -6.49 18.51
CA GLY A 62 -10.34 -5.54 17.53
C GLY A 62 -10.04 -5.82 16.05
N ASP A 63 -11.06 -5.61 15.22
CA ASP A 63 -10.97 -5.59 13.75
C ASP A 63 -9.86 -4.64 13.29
N VAL A 64 -9.07 -5.07 12.29
CA VAL A 64 -8.11 -4.17 11.64
C VAL A 64 -8.91 -3.24 10.73
N LEU A 65 -9.06 -1.99 11.14
CA LEU A 65 -9.66 -0.94 10.31
C LEU A 65 -8.61 -0.38 9.35
N PHE A 66 -9.00 -0.17 8.09
CA PHE A 66 -8.11 0.32 7.05
C PHE A 66 -8.82 1.30 6.11
N GLU A 67 -8.04 2.24 5.60
CA GLU A 67 -8.45 3.26 4.64
C GLU A 67 -7.57 3.14 3.39
N LEU A 68 -8.16 3.10 2.20
CA LEU A 68 -7.42 2.91 0.94
C LEU A 68 -7.55 4.10 -0.02
N HIS A 69 -8.27 5.15 0.36
CA HIS A 69 -8.36 6.38 -0.45
C HIS A 69 -8.56 7.60 0.44
N SER A 70 -7.55 8.47 0.50
CA SER A 70 -7.60 9.73 1.25
C SER A 70 -6.59 10.75 0.74
N HIS A 71 -6.85 12.03 1.04
CA HIS A 71 -6.11 13.18 0.53
C HIS A 71 -5.58 14.08 1.65
N SER A 72 -4.48 14.75 1.38
CA SER A 72 -3.82 15.73 2.22
C SER A 72 -3.70 17.08 1.49
N ASN A 73 -3.13 18.07 2.18
CA ASN A 73 -2.86 19.39 1.62
C ASN A 73 -1.72 19.44 0.58
N HIS A 74 -1.16 18.28 0.20
CA HIS A 74 -0.28 18.19 -0.96
C HIS A 74 -1.03 18.16 -2.29
N SER A 75 -2.34 17.85 -2.28
CA SER A 75 -3.26 18.08 -3.40
C SER A 75 -4.33 19.10 -3.01
N ASP A 76 -5.51 18.62 -2.62
CA ASP A 76 -6.72 19.41 -2.36
C ASP A 76 -7.41 19.00 -1.04
N GLY A 77 -6.76 18.17 -0.23
CA GLY A 77 -7.11 17.97 1.16
C GLY A 77 -6.75 19.18 2.03
N PHE A 78 -7.32 19.23 3.23
CA PHE A 78 -7.18 20.33 4.18
C PHE A 78 -6.21 20.00 5.32
N LEU A 79 -5.99 18.72 5.60
CA LEU A 79 -5.06 18.27 6.63
C LEU A 79 -3.68 18.05 6.03
N SER A 80 -2.62 18.35 6.79
CA SER A 80 -1.30 17.86 6.45
C SER A 80 -1.25 16.32 6.54
N PRO A 81 -0.29 15.66 5.88
CA PRO A 81 -0.11 14.21 6.01
C PRO A 81 -0.04 13.74 7.47
N SER A 82 0.67 14.47 8.35
CA SER A 82 0.72 14.15 9.79
C SER A 82 -0.65 14.25 10.46
N ALA A 83 -1.39 15.34 10.22
CA ALA A 83 -2.71 15.55 10.82
C ALA A 83 -3.74 14.55 10.32
N LEU A 84 -3.64 14.13 9.05
CA LEU A 84 -4.45 13.06 8.46
C LEU A 84 -4.19 11.73 9.17
N VAL A 85 -2.92 11.36 9.38
CA VAL A 85 -2.53 10.15 10.12
C VAL A 85 -3.07 10.19 11.55
N GLU A 86 -2.93 11.30 12.25
CA GLU A 86 -3.47 11.48 13.61
C GLU A 86 -4.99 11.35 13.65
N ARG A 87 -5.70 11.86 12.64
CA ARG A 87 -7.15 11.71 12.51
C ARG A 87 -7.54 10.24 12.29
N ALA A 88 -6.86 9.56 11.36
CA ALA A 88 -7.08 8.15 11.08
C ALA A 88 -6.81 7.28 12.32
N HIS A 89 -5.72 7.56 13.05
CA HIS A 89 -5.40 6.87 14.30
C HIS A 89 -6.51 6.99 15.34
N ARG A 90 -7.03 8.21 15.55
CA ARG A 90 -8.15 8.47 16.48
C ARG A 90 -9.41 7.70 16.11
N ASN A 91 -9.61 7.45 14.83
CA ASN A 91 -10.72 6.63 14.32
C ASN A 91 -10.43 5.12 14.37
N GLY A 92 -9.25 4.71 14.83
CA GLY A 92 -8.85 3.31 14.99
C GLY A 92 -8.24 2.67 13.74
N VAL A 93 -7.96 3.45 12.70
CA VAL A 93 -7.31 2.98 11.46
C VAL A 93 -5.91 2.46 11.79
N LYS A 94 -5.56 1.30 11.22
CA LYS A 94 -4.24 0.65 11.37
C LYS A 94 -3.45 0.63 10.07
N VAL A 95 -4.13 0.63 8.93
CA VAL A 95 -3.52 0.70 7.60
C VAL A 95 -4.17 1.86 6.85
N LEU A 96 -3.37 2.79 6.35
CA LEU A 96 -3.84 3.99 5.68
C LEU A 96 -3.13 4.17 4.34
N ALA A 97 -3.87 4.34 3.25
CA ALA A 97 -3.32 4.81 1.99
C ALA A 97 -3.50 6.33 1.84
N LEU A 98 -2.41 7.03 1.59
CA LEU A 98 -2.42 8.43 1.16
C LEU A 98 -2.28 8.45 -0.37
N THR A 99 -3.24 9.08 -1.04
CA THR A 99 -3.45 9.01 -2.49
C THR A 99 -3.70 10.38 -3.08
N ASP A 100 -2.89 11.38 -2.70
CA ASP A 100 -3.01 12.75 -3.22
C ASP A 100 -3.05 12.78 -4.76
N HIS A 101 -3.78 13.75 -5.31
CA HIS A 101 -3.88 13.93 -6.76
C HIS A 101 -2.53 14.24 -7.40
N ASP A 102 -2.12 13.40 -8.35
CA ASP A 102 -0.95 13.57 -9.22
C ASP A 102 0.39 13.81 -8.50
N THR A 103 0.46 13.51 -7.19
CA THR A 103 1.66 13.71 -6.36
C THR A 103 1.78 12.64 -5.28
N MET A 104 3.03 12.35 -4.88
CA MET A 104 3.35 11.50 -3.73
C MET A 104 4.18 12.28 -2.70
N ALA A 105 4.20 13.62 -2.78
CA ALA A 105 5.04 14.47 -1.96
C ALA A 105 4.77 14.35 -0.45
N GLY A 106 3.52 14.02 -0.06
CA GLY A 106 3.12 13.82 1.33
C GLY A 106 3.51 12.46 1.94
N ILE A 107 3.91 11.49 1.11
CA ILE A 107 4.19 10.12 1.58
C ILE A 107 5.28 10.06 2.67
N PRO A 108 6.45 10.73 2.53
CA PRO A 108 7.49 10.65 3.56
C PRO A 108 7.04 11.20 4.92
N GLU A 109 6.21 12.25 4.91
CA GLU A 109 5.64 12.81 6.13
C GLU A 109 4.62 11.85 6.75
N ALA A 110 3.71 11.29 5.95
CA ALA A 110 2.73 10.31 6.42
C ALA A 110 3.38 9.08 7.06
N VAL A 111 4.43 8.53 6.42
CA VAL A 111 5.18 7.36 6.93
C VAL A 111 5.83 7.69 8.27
N SER A 112 6.50 8.85 8.37
CA SER A 112 7.10 9.33 9.61
C SER A 112 6.07 9.49 10.73
N ALA A 113 4.93 10.13 10.46
CA ALA A 113 3.87 10.30 11.44
C ALA A 113 3.26 8.96 11.89
N ALA A 114 3.05 8.01 10.96
CA ALA A 114 2.44 6.72 11.23
C ALA A 114 3.27 5.83 12.17
N SER A 115 4.60 5.95 12.11
CA SER A 115 5.52 5.22 12.99
C SER A 115 5.22 5.44 14.47
N LYS A 116 4.81 6.67 14.85
CA LYS A 116 4.47 7.06 16.23
C LYS A 116 3.24 6.32 16.77
N PHE A 117 2.38 5.84 15.88
CA PHE A 117 1.09 5.25 16.20
C PHE A 117 1.01 3.74 15.92
N GLY A 118 2.11 3.12 15.48
CA GLY A 118 2.11 1.74 15.01
C GLY A 118 1.15 1.52 13.84
N MET A 119 0.97 2.56 13.00
CA MET A 119 0.18 2.49 11.78
C MET A 119 1.08 2.19 10.59
N ARG A 120 0.52 1.52 9.58
CA ARG A 120 1.21 1.28 8.32
C ARG A 120 0.64 2.17 7.22
N ILE A 121 1.51 2.85 6.49
CA ILE A 121 1.12 3.60 5.29
C ILE A 121 1.25 2.70 4.06
N ILE A 122 0.25 2.75 3.18
CA ILE A 122 0.35 2.28 1.79
C ILE A 122 0.55 3.53 0.93
N PRO A 123 1.76 3.78 0.43
CA PRO A 123 2.01 4.83 -0.55
C PRO A 123 1.16 4.63 -1.80
N GLY A 124 0.37 5.64 -2.12
CA GLY A 124 -0.45 5.69 -3.31
C GLY A 124 -0.43 7.08 -3.94
N VAL A 125 -1.14 7.20 -5.04
CA VAL A 125 -1.35 8.44 -5.79
C VAL A 125 -2.64 8.27 -6.57
N GLU A 126 -3.48 9.29 -6.60
CA GLU A 126 -4.61 9.35 -7.52
C GLU A 126 -4.17 10.08 -8.80
N ILE A 127 -3.92 9.33 -9.86
CA ILE A 127 -3.43 9.90 -11.12
C ILE A 127 -4.63 10.31 -11.99
N SER A 128 -4.69 11.58 -12.34
CA SER A 128 -5.67 12.13 -13.28
C SER A 128 -5.49 11.52 -14.66
N ALA A 129 -6.58 10.98 -15.22
CA ALA A 129 -6.56 10.35 -16.53
C ALA A 129 -7.89 10.52 -17.27
N LEU A 130 -7.82 10.56 -18.61
CA LEU A 130 -9.00 10.63 -19.45
C LEU A 130 -9.20 9.34 -20.25
N TYR A 131 -10.46 8.92 -20.36
CA TYR A 131 -10.87 7.90 -21.30
C TYR A 131 -11.27 8.58 -22.62
N ASN A 132 -10.47 8.40 -23.66
CA ASN A 132 -10.56 9.11 -24.94
C ASN A 132 -10.31 10.65 -24.81
N PRO A 133 -9.10 11.06 -24.38
CA PRO A 133 -8.74 12.47 -24.24
C PRO A 133 -8.91 13.26 -25.55
N ARG A 134 -9.38 14.50 -25.41
CA ARG A 134 -9.25 15.56 -26.44
C ARG A 134 -8.24 16.66 -26.02
N GLY A 135 -7.61 16.48 -24.86
CA GLY A 135 -6.69 17.43 -24.21
C GLY A 135 -5.29 16.82 -24.02
N SER A 136 -4.55 17.33 -23.02
CA SER A 136 -3.17 16.95 -22.71
C SER A 136 -3.06 15.83 -21.67
N GLU A 137 -4.16 15.44 -21.04
CA GLU A 137 -4.21 14.37 -20.04
C GLU A 137 -3.86 13.02 -20.66
N PRO A 138 -3.15 12.13 -19.93
CA PRO A 138 -2.80 10.83 -20.44
C PRO A 138 -4.04 9.95 -20.64
N PHE A 139 -3.94 9.03 -21.61
CA PHE A 139 -4.92 7.95 -21.76
C PHE A 139 -4.93 7.10 -20.49
N ALA A 140 -6.11 6.80 -19.96
CA ALA A 140 -6.26 6.00 -18.75
C ALA A 140 -5.59 4.62 -18.85
N GLU A 141 -5.59 3.99 -20.04
CA GLU A 141 -4.83 2.76 -20.29
C GLU A 141 -3.33 2.93 -20.11
N THR A 142 -2.76 4.07 -20.53
CA THR A 142 -1.34 4.39 -20.36
C THR A 142 -0.99 4.57 -18.88
N VAL A 143 -1.88 5.16 -18.09
CA VAL A 143 -1.70 5.30 -16.63
C VAL A 143 -1.70 3.92 -15.95
N VAL A 144 -2.65 3.04 -16.31
CA VAL A 144 -2.68 1.66 -15.79
C VAL A 144 -1.38 0.91 -16.13
N GLN A 145 -0.89 1.05 -17.36
CA GLN A 145 0.37 0.44 -17.79
C GLN A 145 1.58 1.03 -17.06
N LEU A 146 1.59 2.34 -16.81
CA LEU A 146 2.63 3.00 -16.05
C LEU A 146 2.70 2.43 -14.62
N ILE A 147 1.57 2.38 -13.91
CA ILE A 147 1.48 1.81 -12.56
C ILE A 147 1.96 0.34 -12.56
N SER A 148 1.55 -0.44 -13.56
CA SER A 148 1.97 -1.84 -13.68
C SER A 148 3.49 -1.98 -13.86
N ARG A 149 4.11 -1.10 -14.67
CA ARG A 149 5.57 -1.11 -14.93
C ARG A 149 6.40 -0.69 -13.72
N THR A 150 5.85 0.12 -12.83
CA THR A 150 6.53 0.56 -11.59
C THR A 150 6.34 -0.41 -10.42
N GLY A 151 5.64 -1.53 -10.64
CA GLY A 151 5.32 -2.48 -9.56
C GLY A 151 4.18 -2.02 -8.66
N GLY A 152 3.33 -1.12 -9.12
CA GLY A 152 2.14 -0.69 -8.38
C GLY A 152 0.92 -1.58 -8.63
N ILE A 153 -0.10 -1.39 -7.78
CA ILE A 153 -1.44 -1.92 -8.00
C ILE A 153 -2.32 -0.78 -8.51
N SER A 154 -2.97 -1.00 -9.65
CA SER A 154 -3.88 -0.02 -10.25
C SER A 154 -5.34 -0.29 -9.82
N ALA A 155 -6.00 0.75 -9.32
CA ALA A 155 -7.41 0.69 -8.95
C ALA A 155 -8.18 1.87 -9.58
N LEU A 156 -9.35 1.58 -10.15
CA LEU A 156 -10.24 2.62 -10.65
C LEU A 156 -11.00 3.24 -9.47
N ALA A 157 -10.69 4.50 -9.16
CA ALA A 157 -11.38 5.30 -8.15
C ALA A 157 -12.78 5.72 -8.60
N HIS A 158 -13.69 5.84 -7.63
CA HIS A 158 -15.07 6.37 -7.73
C HIS A 158 -15.77 6.17 -9.08
N PRO A 159 -15.89 4.92 -9.58
CA PRO A 159 -16.34 4.63 -10.95
C PRO A 159 -17.80 5.03 -11.22
N TRP A 160 -18.57 5.35 -10.19
CA TRP A 160 -19.92 5.92 -10.29
C TRP A 160 -19.95 7.30 -10.98
N SER A 161 -18.81 7.99 -11.06
CA SER A 161 -18.67 9.24 -11.81
C SER A 161 -18.62 9.03 -13.34
N LEU A 162 -18.51 7.77 -13.80
CA LEU A 162 -18.39 7.43 -15.22
C LEU A 162 -19.74 7.30 -15.93
N LYS A 163 -19.83 7.84 -17.15
CA LYS A 163 -21.03 7.72 -18.00
C LYS A 163 -21.21 6.33 -18.64
N ASN A 164 -20.12 5.63 -18.96
CA ASN A 164 -20.14 4.31 -19.61
C ASN A 164 -19.16 3.33 -18.91
N PRO A 165 -19.45 2.94 -17.66
CA PRO A 165 -18.48 2.21 -16.84
C PRO A 165 -18.08 0.85 -17.44
N ASP A 166 -19.01 0.09 -18.02
CA ASP A 166 -18.71 -1.27 -18.53
C ASP A 166 -17.64 -1.27 -19.64
N ALA A 167 -17.77 -0.37 -20.62
CA ALA A 167 -16.81 -0.27 -21.72
C ALA A 167 -15.43 0.21 -21.23
N ILE A 168 -15.41 1.17 -20.31
CA ILE A 168 -14.19 1.74 -19.72
C ILE A 168 -13.47 0.67 -18.91
N ILE A 169 -14.17 0.00 -17.99
CA ILE A 169 -13.62 -1.05 -17.14
C ILE A 169 -13.06 -2.20 -17.98
N ARG A 170 -13.75 -2.60 -19.05
CA ARG A 170 -13.24 -3.61 -20.00
C ARG A 170 -11.91 -3.18 -20.63
N SER A 171 -11.81 -1.93 -21.07
CA SER A 171 -10.60 -1.38 -21.69
C SER A 171 -9.43 -1.36 -20.69
N LEU A 172 -9.66 -0.79 -19.51
CA LEU A 172 -8.67 -0.71 -18.44
C LEU A 172 -8.24 -2.10 -17.96
N LYS A 173 -9.17 -3.06 -17.89
CA LYS A 173 -8.83 -4.46 -17.58
C LYS A 173 -7.88 -5.04 -18.62
N GLY A 174 -8.10 -4.77 -19.90
CA GLY A 174 -7.19 -5.15 -20.98
C GLY A 174 -5.80 -4.49 -20.86
N ALA A 175 -5.72 -3.30 -20.28
CA ALA A 175 -4.47 -2.59 -20.03
C ALA A 175 -3.72 -3.04 -18.77
N GLY A 176 -4.35 -3.83 -17.89
CA GLY A 176 -3.73 -4.36 -16.67
C GLY A 176 -4.44 -4.03 -15.35
N LEU A 177 -5.64 -3.42 -15.38
CA LEU A 177 -6.34 -2.98 -14.16
C LEU A 177 -6.51 -4.13 -13.14
N ASN A 178 -6.15 -3.87 -11.89
CA ASN A 178 -6.16 -4.84 -10.81
C ASN A 178 -7.43 -4.78 -9.95
N GLY A 179 -7.91 -3.58 -9.67
CA GLY A 179 -9.05 -3.33 -8.78
C GLY A 179 -9.91 -2.16 -9.18
N MET A 180 -11.00 -1.97 -8.44
CA MET A 180 -11.83 -0.78 -8.53
C MET A 180 -12.56 -0.55 -7.22
N GLU A 181 -12.97 0.69 -6.99
CA GLU A 181 -13.84 1.01 -5.87
C GLU A 181 -15.26 0.49 -6.08
N VAL A 182 -15.75 -0.18 -5.06
CA VAL A 182 -17.10 -0.77 -4.98
C VAL A 182 -17.77 -0.38 -3.66
N TYR A 183 -17.00 0.04 -2.65
CA TYR A 183 -17.51 0.45 -1.36
C TYR A 183 -17.27 1.94 -1.13
N ARG A 184 -18.27 2.58 -0.53
CA ARG A 184 -18.31 3.95 -0.03
C ARG A 184 -18.74 3.92 1.43
N SER A 185 -18.78 5.08 2.07
CA SER A 185 -19.24 5.22 3.46
C SER A 185 -20.70 4.82 3.68
N ASP A 186 -21.56 5.01 2.68
CA ASP A 186 -22.96 4.59 2.68
C ASP A 186 -23.16 3.10 2.33
N GLY A 187 -22.10 2.40 1.93
CA GLY A 187 -22.06 0.97 1.75
C GLY A 187 -21.56 0.52 0.38
N LYS A 188 -22.01 -0.66 -0.05
CA LYS A 188 -21.64 -1.23 -1.35
C LYS A 188 -22.44 -0.52 -2.45
N VAL A 189 -21.77 -0.03 -3.48
CA VAL A 189 -22.42 0.62 -4.62
C VAL A 189 -23.00 -0.43 -5.57
N ASP A 190 -24.29 -0.29 -5.88
CA ASP A 190 -25.03 -1.22 -6.74
C ASP A 190 -24.47 -1.25 -8.18
N GLY A 191 -24.45 -2.44 -8.80
CA GLY A 191 -23.97 -2.66 -10.16
C GLY A 191 -22.44 -2.77 -10.28
N PHE A 192 -21.68 -2.01 -9.50
CA PHE A 192 -20.20 -2.04 -9.54
C PHE A 192 -19.61 -3.31 -8.94
N ASN A 193 -20.29 -3.92 -7.97
CA ASN A 193 -19.91 -5.23 -7.46
C ASN A 193 -19.97 -6.32 -8.54
N GLU A 194 -21.02 -6.31 -9.36
CA GLU A 194 -21.23 -7.28 -10.44
C GLU A 194 -20.23 -7.03 -11.58
N LEU A 195 -19.90 -5.77 -11.87
CA LEU A 195 -18.85 -5.41 -12.84
C LEU A 195 -17.47 -5.88 -12.36
N ALA A 196 -17.13 -5.65 -11.09
CA ALA A 196 -15.87 -6.12 -10.52
C ALA A 196 -15.77 -7.66 -10.61
N GLU A 197 -16.85 -8.39 -10.33
CA GLU A 197 -16.89 -9.85 -10.50
C GLU A 197 -16.76 -10.28 -11.96
N LYS A 198 -17.47 -9.60 -12.88
CA LYS A 198 -17.43 -9.88 -14.32
C LYS A 198 -16.02 -9.78 -14.89
N TYR A 199 -15.23 -8.80 -14.44
CA TYR A 199 -13.86 -8.55 -14.93
C TYR A 199 -12.76 -9.12 -14.03
N GLY A 200 -13.10 -9.80 -12.93
CA GLY A 200 -12.13 -10.37 -12.00
C GLY A 200 -11.26 -9.30 -11.33
N LEU A 201 -11.86 -8.19 -10.91
CA LEU A 201 -11.20 -7.07 -10.24
C LEU A 201 -11.32 -7.19 -8.72
N LEU A 202 -10.31 -6.70 -8.00
CA LEU A 202 -10.39 -6.47 -6.56
C LEU A 202 -11.48 -5.44 -6.26
N LYS A 203 -12.29 -5.73 -5.24
CA LYS A 203 -13.36 -4.85 -4.76
C LYS A 203 -12.83 -4.01 -3.60
N LEU A 204 -12.42 -2.79 -3.90
CA LEU A 204 -11.81 -1.87 -2.94
C LEU A 204 -12.80 -0.77 -2.55
N GLY A 205 -12.36 0.12 -1.67
CA GLY A 205 -13.11 1.32 -1.31
C GLY A 205 -12.27 2.19 -0.39
N GLY A 206 -12.67 3.43 -0.26
CA GLY A 206 -12.10 4.37 0.67
C GLY A 206 -13.04 5.55 0.88
N SER A 207 -12.74 6.37 1.87
CA SER A 207 -13.61 7.50 2.21
C SER A 207 -13.53 8.64 1.21
N ASP A 208 -12.45 8.70 0.42
CA ASP A 208 -12.11 9.86 -0.41
C ASP A 208 -12.06 11.13 0.46
N PHE A 209 -11.46 10.99 1.65
CA PHE A 209 -11.45 12.02 2.68
C PHE A 209 -10.48 13.16 2.32
N HIS A 210 -10.97 14.39 2.40
CA HIS A 210 -10.23 15.63 2.18
C HIS A 210 -10.16 16.51 3.44
N GLY A 211 -11.01 16.29 4.45
CA GLY A 211 -11.07 17.11 5.65
C GLY A 211 -11.70 18.49 5.42
N ARG A 212 -12.57 18.61 4.43
CA ARG A 212 -13.37 19.82 4.12
C ARG A 212 -14.29 20.19 5.29
N GLY A 213 -14.73 19.19 6.05
CA GLY A 213 -15.75 19.33 7.08
C GLY A 213 -17.15 19.50 6.48
N GLY A 214 -18.17 19.46 7.33
CA GLY A 214 -19.58 19.48 6.91
C GLY A 214 -20.22 18.10 6.91
N LYS A 215 -21.43 18.00 6.32
CA LYS A 215 -22.26 16.77 6.35
C LYS A 215 -22.08 15.87 5.13
N ASP A 216 -21.49 16.39 4.06
CA ASP A 216 -21.41 15.71 2.75
C ASP A 216 -20.12 14.90 2.58
N GLU A 217 -19.18 15.03 3.52
CA GLU A 217 -17.92 14.29 3.55
C GLU A 217 -17.97 13.23 4.65
N SER A 218 -17.53 12.02 4.32
CA SER A 218 -17.42 10.95 5.30
C SER A 218 -16.06 10.99 5.96
N ASP A 219 -16.03 10.86 7.29
CA ASP A 219 -14.77 10.90 8.03
C ASP A 219 -13.86 9.71 7.64
N ILE A 220 -12.57 9.87 7.83
CA ILE A 220 -11.58 8.87 7.48
C ILE A 220 -11.80 7.56 8.26
N GLY A 221 -11.69 6.41 7.57
CA GLY A 221 -11.92 5.10 8.18
C GLY A 221 -13.40 4.74 8.42
N THR A 222 -14.35 5.52 7.90
CA THR A 222 -15.79 5.20 8.03
C THR A 222 -16.26 4.12 7.05
N VAL A 223 -15.54 3.88 5.96
CA VAL A 223 -15.87 2.84 4.97
C VAL A 223 -15.60 1.46 5.54
N LYS A 224 -16.69 0.72 5.81
CA LYS A 224 -16.61 -0.62 6.40
C LYS A 224 -16.25 -1.66 5.34
N LEU A 225 -14.97 -1.97 5.25
CA LEU A 225 -14.44 -3.04 4.41
C LEU A 225 -14.22 -4.31 5.21
N ALA A 226 -14.64 -5.45 4.67
CA ALA A 226 -14.31 -6.74 5.26
C ALA A 226 -12.79 -6.95 5.23
N ILE A 227 -12.22 -7.55 6.28
CA ILE A 227 -10.77 -7.85 6.34
C ILE A 227 -10.27 -8.68 5.15
N THR A 228 -11.15 -9.52 4.59
CA THR A 228 -10.87 -10.30 3.38
C THR A 228 -10.54 -9.42 2.17
N THR A 229 -11.03 -8.17 2.12
CA THR A 229 -10.71 -7.21 1.07
C THR A 229 -9.22 -6.84 1.11
N LEU A 230 -8.72 -6.43 2.28
CA LEU A 230 -7.29 -6.12 2.45
C LEU A 230 -6.42 -7.37 2.28
N CYS A 231 -6.85 -8.54 2.77
CA CYS A 231 -6.15 -9.79 2.53
C CYS A 231 -6.03 -10.13 1.03
N CYS A 232 -7.12 -10.00 0.26
CA CYS A 232 -7.09 -10.21 -1.19
C CYS A 232 -6.20 -9.18 -1.91
N PHE A 233 -6.24 -7.92 -1.47
CA PHE A 233 -5.33 -6.88 -1.97
C PHE A 233 -3.88 -7.27 -1.73
N LEU A 234 -3.49 -7.59 -0.49
CA LEU A 234 -2.12 -7.94 -0.13
C LEU A 234 -1.62 -9.21 -0.83
N LYS A 235 -2.47 -10.23 -1.00
CA LYS A 235 -2.13 -11.45 -1.76
C LYS A 235 -1.78 -11.16 -3.23
N MET A 236 -2.34 -10.10 -3.81
CA MET A 236 -1.99 -9.65 -5.16
C MET A 236 -0.79 -8.68 -5.14
N ALA A 237 -0.77 -7.75 -4.19
CA ALA A 237 0.18 -6.66 -4.12
C ALA A 237 1.59 -7.11 -3.73
N ARG A 238 1.71 -7.97 -2.71
CA ARG A 238 3.02 -8.36 -2.16
C ARG A 238 3.94 -9.02 -3.18
N PRO A 239 3.49 -10.00 -4.01
CA PRO A 239 4.35 -10.55 -5.06
C PRO A 239 4.82 -9.50 -6.08
N ILE A 240 3.94 -8.54 -6.43
CA ILE A 240 4.26 -7.47 -7.38
C ILE A 240 5.29 -6.51 -6.77
N TRP A 241 5.09 -6.10 -5.52
CA TRP A 241 6.04 -5.26 -4.79
C TRP A 241 7.39 -5.93 -4.61
N SER A 242 7.40 -7.22 -4.25
CA SER A 242 8.62 -8.02 -4.10
C SER A 242 9.41 -8.10 -5.41
N ALA A 243 8.73 -8.43 -6.52
CA ALA A 243 9.38 -8.47 -7.83
C ALA A 243 9.96 -7.12 -8.25
N ALA A 244 9.23 -6.02 -8.03
CA ALA A 244 9.72 -4.68 -8.36
C ALA A 244 10.90 -4.25 -7.48
N MET A 245 10.86 -4.55 -6.18
CA MET A 245 11.97 -4.26 -5.27
C MET A 245 13.21 -5.07 -5.63
N LYS A 246 13.05 -6.36 -5.97
CA LYS A 246 14.14 -7.20 -6.47
C LYS A 246 14.79 -6.59 -7.71
N ASP A 247 14.00 -6.18 -8.70
CA ASP A 247 14.51 -5.54 -9.93
C ASP A 247 15.27 -4.24 -9.64
N ILE A 248 14.77 -3.39 -8.75
CA ILE A 248 15.44 -2.15 -8.33
C ILE A 248 16.79 -2.48 -7.65
N LEU A 249 16.81 -3.43 -6.73
CA LEU A 249 18.02 -3.82 -6.01
C LEU A 249 19.05 -4.47 -6.93
N LEU A 250 18.62 -5.33 -7.86
CA LEU A 250 19.48 -5.94 -8.87
C LEU A 250 20.14 -4.88 -9.76
N LYS A 251 19.36 -3.92 -10.27
CA LYS A 251 19.89 -2.81 -11.08
C LYS A 251 20.92 -1.98 -10.32
N PHE A 252 20.68 -1.71 -9.04
CA PHE A 252 21.65 -1.01 -8.20
C PHE A 252 22.90 -1.86 -7.94
N ALA A 253 22.75 -3.17 -7.72
CA ALA A 253 23.89 -4.08 -7.52
C ALA A 253 24.75 -4.19 -8.78
N GLU A 254 24.14 -4.18 -9.97
CA GLU A 254 24.84 -4.18 -11.26
C GLU A 254 25.53 -2.84 -11.54
N GLU A 255 24.87 -1.72 -11.22
CA GLU A 255 25.41 -0.38 -11.42
C GLU A 255 25.22 0.50 -10.17
N PRO A 256 26.16 0.46 -9.22
CA PRO A 256 26.03 1.15 -7.94
C PRO A 256 26.44 2.63 -8.05
N SER A 257 25.57 3.40 -8.72
CA SER A 257 25.72 4.84 -8.95
C SER A 257 24.90 5.67 -7.96
N SER A 258 25.29 6.93 -7.73
CA SER A 258 24.49 7.88 -6.93
C SER A 258 23.10 8.11 -7.53
N ALA A 259 22.92 7.94 -8.84
CA ALA A 259 21.62 8.02 -9.49
C ALA A 259 20.73 6.83 -9.11
N ASN A 260 21.25 5.60 -9.15
CA ASN A 260 20.52 4.40 -8.75
C ASN A 260 20.24 4.36 -7.25
N LEU A 261 21.18 4.85 -6.42
CA LEU A 261 20.94 5.04 -4.98
C LEU A 261 19.79 6.03 -4.71
N ARG A 262 19.75 7.17 -5.43
CA ARG A 262 18.63 8.12 -5.31
C ARG A 262 17.30 7.50 -5.76
N ASN A 263 17.31 6.66 -6.80
CA ASN A 263 16.12 5.95 -7.24
C ASN A 263 15.60 4.97 -6.18
N MET A 264 16.50 4.28 -5.47
CA MET A 264 16.15 3.40 -4.34
C MET A 264 15.57 4.18 -3.15
N LEU A 265 16.18 5.31 -2.80
CA LEU A 265 15.80 6.11 -1.62
C LEU A 265 14.64 7.08 -1.88
N LYS A 266 14.07 7.09 -3.09
CA LYS A 266 13.07 8.07 -3.52
C LYS A 266 11.80 8.09 -2.64
N PHE A 267 11.47 6.96 -2.02
CA PHE A 267 10.24 6.78 -1.23
C PHE A 267 10.49 6.51 0.26
N GLY A 268 11.75 6.44 0.70
CA GLY A 268 12.12 6.27 2.11
C GLY A 268 13.13 7.34 2.52
N ARG A 269 12.76 8.23 3.44
CA ARG A 269 13.78 9.06 4.11
C ARG A 269 14.57 8.16 5.05
N LEU A 270 15.89 8.14 4.87
CA LEU A 270 16.80 7.83 5.96
C LEU A 270 16.70 8.99 6.96
N THR A 271 15.84 8.86 7.97
CA THR A 271 15.85 9.78 9.13
C THR A 271 17.05 9.45 10.01
N ASN A 272 18.26 9.68 9.50
CA ASN A 272 19.55 9.82 10.20
C ASN A 272 20.69 9.79 9.17
N VAL A 273 20.80 10.82 8.31
CA VAL A 273 22.01 11.05 7.51
C VAL A 273 22.58 12.46 7.74
N ASP A 274 22.27 13.07 8.88
CA ASP A 274 23.09 14.14 9.42
C ASP A 274 24.29 13.48 10.11
N GLY A 275 25.31 13.18 9.29
CA GLY A 275 26.53 12.50 9.71
C GLY A 275 26.68 11.16 9.00
N PHE A 276 27.46 11.14 7.92
CA PHE A 276 28.02 9.91 7.36
C PHE A 276 28.93 9.25 8.41
N SER A 277 28.35 8.45 9.30
CA SER A 277 29.02 7.21 9.69
C SER A 277 28.97 6.31 8.44
N PRO A 278 30.10 5.74 7.98
CA PRO A 278 30.16 5.08 6.70
C PRO A 278 29.13 3.96 6.67
N ILE A 279 28.31 3.92 5.60
CA ILE A 279 27.46 2.78 5.24
C ILE A 279 28.40 1.56 5.16
N ASN A 280 28.57 0.86 6.27
CA ASN A 280 29.67 -0.09 6.40
C ASN A 280 29.29 -1.48 5.90
N THR A 281 28.02 -1.70 5.54
CA THR A 281 27.57 -2.94 4.92
C THR A 281 26.42 -2.67 3.97
N GLY A 282 26.45 -3.23 2.75
CA GLY A 282 25.29 -3.24 1.84
C GLY A 282 24.04 -3.91 2.44
N ILE A 283 24.20 -4.55 3.61
CA ILE A 283 23.17 -5.18 4.44
C ILE A 283 22.18 -4.15 4.98
N ASP A 284 22.61 -2.94 5.36
CA ASP A 284 21.73 -1.93 5.95
C ASP A 284 20.69 -1.40 4.93
N VAL A 285 21.11 -1.24 3.67
CA VAL A 285 20.23 -0.79 2.57
C VAL A 285 19.22 -1.87 2.20
N VAL A 286 19.67 -3.12 2.11
CA VAL A 286 18.81 -4.29 1.90
C VAL A 286 17.79 -4.41 3.02
N HIS A 287 18.25 -4.41 4.28
CA HIS A 287 17.40 -4.60 5.44
C HIS A 287 16.37 -3.47 5.54
N PHE A 288 16.75 -2.22 5.27
CA PHE A 288 15.84 -1.07 5.26
C PHE A 288 14.81 -1.14 4.13
N CYS A 289 15.24 -1.40 2.90
CA CYS A 289 14.36 -1.50 1.73
C CYS A 289 13.40 -2.69 1.82
N LEU A 290 13.78 -3.78 2.46
CA LEU A 290 13.01 -5.03 2.48
C LEU A 290 12.13 -5.16 3.73
N SER A 291 12.60 -4.76 4.91
CA SER A 291 11.80 -4.84 6.16
C SER A 291 10.57 -3.93 6.16
N SER A 292 10.57 -2.88 5.32
CA SER A 292 9.44 -1.96 5.20
C SER A 292 8.26 -2.53 4.40
N TRP A 293 8.47 -3.55 3.56
CA TRP A 293 7.50 -3.95 2.53
C TRP A 293 7.25 -5.45 2.40
N LEU A 294 8.23 -6.26 2.78
CA LEU A 294 8.23 -7.71 2.66
C LEU A 294 8.02 -8.36 4.04
N SER A 295 7.35 -9.51 4.08
CA SER A 295 7.34 -10.31 5.32
C SER A 295 8.69 -11.02 5.50
N ASN A 296 8.93 -11.58 6.69
CA ASN A 296 10.11 -12.42 6.94
C ASN A 296 10.22 -13.57 5.90
N GLU A 297 9.09 -14.19 5.53
CA GLU A 297 9.06 -15.21 4.47
C GLU A 297 9.50 -14.67 3.09
N ASP A 298 9.05 -13.46 2.71
CA ASP A 298 9.46 -12.83 1.45
C ASP A 298 10.95 -12.44 1.47
N MET A 299 11.55 -12.29 2.67
CA MET A 299 12.96 -11.95 2.89
C MET A 299 13.91 -13.16 2.85
N GLU A 300 13.40 -14.39 2.84
CA GLU A 300 14.17 -15.65 2.76
C GLU A 300 14.28 -16.17 1.32
N ASP A 301 13.82 -15.38 0.34
CA ASP A 301 13.89 -15.73 -1.07
C ASP A 301 15.34 -15.83 -1.58
N VAL A 302 15.68 -16.95 -2.22
CA VAL A 302 17.04 -17.29 -2.68
C VAL A 302 17.61 -16.24 -3.63
N GLU A 303 16.78 -15.63 -4.47
CA GLU A 303 17.22 -14.58 -5.40
C GLU A 303 17.58 -13.28 -4.64
N LEU A 304 16.90 -13.01 -3.52
CA LEU A 304 17.18 -11.87 -2.67
C LEU A 304 18.50 -12.05 -1.90
N GLU A 305 18.85 -13.29 -1.59
CA GLU A 305 20.15 -13.62 -0.99
C GLU A 305 21.30 -13.41 -1.97
N GLU A 306 21.12 -13.72 -3.26
CA GLU A 306 22.12 -13.39 -4.29
C GLU A 306 22.34 -11.87 -4.41
N VAL A 307 21.24 -11.09 -4.37
CA VAL A 307 21.29 -9.62 -4.34
C VAL A 307 22.04 -9.12 -3.11
N ARG A 308 21.78 -9.68 -1.93
CA ARG A 308 22.48 -9.36 -0.68
C ARG A 308 23.98 -9.57 -0.81
N LEU A 309 24.39 -10.72 -1.33
CA LEU A 309 25.80 -11.05 -1.52
C LEU A 309 26.50 -10.07 -2.47
N LYS A 310 25.85 -9.71 -3.59
CA LYS A 310 26.38 -8.71 -4.54
C LYS A 310 26.56 -7.33 -3.89
N LEU A 311 25.57 -6.88 -3.12
CA LEU A 311 25.62 -5.58 -2.43
C LEU A 311 26.65 -5.55 -1.29
N ALA A 312 26.80 -6.66 -0.54
CA ALA A 312 27.83 -6.80 0.49
C ALA A 312 29.25 -6.74 -0.13
N HIS A 313 29.44 -7.37 -1.29
CA HIS A 313 30.70 -7.32 -2.03
C HIS A 313 31.06 -5.90 -2.46
N TYR A 314 30.10 -5.16 -3.05
CA TYR A 314 30.30 -3.77 -3.44
C TYR A 314 30.69 -2.86 -2.26
N ALA A 315 30.02 -2.99 -1.11
CA ALA A 315 30.34 -2.22 0.09
C ALA A 315 31.78 -2.47 0.56
N THR A 316 32.21 -3.73 0.52
CA THR A 316 33.57 -4.15 0.89
C THR A 316 34.63 -3.55 -0.05
N GLU A 317 34.41 -3.60 -1.37
CA GLU A 317 35.33 -3.01 -2.36
C GLU A 317 35.44 -1.48 -2.22
N ARG A 318 34.33 -0.80 -1.96
CA ARG A 318 34.32 0.66 -1.76
C ARG A 318 35.05 1.06 -0.49
N TRP A 319 34.85 0.31 0.60
CA TRP A 319 35.59 0.50 1.85
C TRP A 319 37.10 0.38 1.64
N HIS A 320 37.54 -0.67 0.93
CA HIS A 320 38.96 -0.85 0.61
C HIS A 320 39.54 0.26 -0.26
N ARG A 321 38.78 0.81 -1.22
CA ARG A 321 39.23 1.95 -2.04
C ARG A 321 39.42 3.24 -1.25
N LEU A 322 38.56 3.51 -0.27
CA LEU A 322 38.60 4.72 0.56
C LEU A 322 39.69 4.70 1.64
N HIS A 323 40.14 3.51 2.07
CA HIS A 323 41.12 3.34 3.15
C HIS A 323 42.50 2.87 2.66
N ARG A 324 42.73 2.85 1.33
CA ARG A 324 44.04 2.58 0.71
C ARG A 324 44.69 3.83 0.08
N SER A 325 44.07 5.01 0.18
CA SER A 325 44.62 6.31 -0.24
C SER A 325 45.04 7.15 0.95
#